data_AF-A0A7R9C8T6-F1
#
_entry.id   AF-A0A7R9C8T6-F1
#
_cell.length_a   1.000
_cell.length_b   1.000
_cell.length_c   1.000
_cell.angle_alpha   90.00
_cell.angle_beta   90.00
_cell.angle_gamma   90.00
#
_symmetry.space_group_name_H-M   'P 1'
#
loop_
_entity.id
_entity.type
_entity.pdbx_description
1 polymer ?
#
loop_
_entity_poly.entity_id
_entity_poly.type
_entity_poly.pdbx_seq_one_letter_code
_entity_poly.pdbx_strand_id
1 'polypeptide(L)'
;MQMRHKNSKSLDKNRSQSLTKLSQRKANHPFITNLHPTELDALVFGHVFTILTTPLPNNQFAGIVRGYDNLIELCKRVEKDYFEKVPEH
;
A
#
# COMPACT_ATOMS: atom_id res chain seq x y z
N MET A 1 -38.95 -14.02 17.09
CA MET A 1 -37.64 -14.48 16.57
C MET A 1 -37.34 -13.71 15.28
N GLN A 2 -36.62 -12.59 15.36
CA GLN A 2 -36.19 -11.82 14.19
C GLN A 2 -34.72 -11.45 14.40
N MET A 3 -33.86 -12.12 13.64
CA MET A 3 -32.47 -11.72 13.47
C MET A 3 -32.24 -11.42 11.99
N ARG A 4 -31.38 -10.42 11.74
CA ARG A 4 -30.78 -9.96 10.48
C ARG A 4 -31.32 -8.62 10.00
N HIS A 5 -30.78 -7.54 10.57
CA HIS A 5 -30.63 -6.28 9.83
C HIS A 5 -29.62 -5.30 10.43
N LYS A 6 -28.47 -5.75 10.96
CA LYS A 6 -27.39 -4.82 11.38
C LYS A 6 -26.02 -5.48 11.26
N ASN A 7 -25.40 -5.47 10.07
CA ASN A 7 -23.93 -5.58 10.02
C ASN A 7 -23.27 -5.16 8.68
N SER A 8 -23.62 -4.00 8.12
CA SER A 8 -22.94 -3.48 6.92
C SER A 8 -22.48 -2.02 7.03
N LYS A 9 -22.20 -1.52 8.24
CA LYS A 9 -21.71 -0.13 8.43
C LYS A 9 -20.59 0.05 9.47
N SER A 10 -20.01 -1.02 10.03
CA SER A 10 -18.91 -0.90 11.00
C SER A 10 -17.57 -1.46 10.53
N LEU A 11 -17.52 -2.16 9.39
CA LEU A 11 -16.28 -2.75 8.85
C LEU A 11 -15.42 -1.77 8.04
N ASP A 12 -15.99 -0.67 7.54
CA ASP A 12 -15.27 0.32 6.73
C ASP A 12 -14.54 1.37 7.58
N LYS A 13 -14.98 1.58 8.83
CA LYS A 13 -14.40 2.58 9.72
C LYS A 13 -13.08 2.13 10.36
N ASN A 14 -12.86 0.82 10.49
CA ASN A 14 -11.63 0.29 11.09
C ASN A 14 -10.47 0.22 10.07
N ARG A 15 -10.80 0.09 8.77
CA ARG A 15 -9.80 0.10 7.68
C ARG A 15 -9.27 1.50 7.38
N SER A 16 -10.12 2.52 7.49
CA SER A 16 -9.69 3.90 7.30
C SER A 16 -8.76 4.36 8.43
N GLN A 17 -8.98 3.92 9.67
CA GLN A 17 -8.13 4.33 10.80
C GLN A 17 -6.70 3.78 10.72
N SER A 18 -6.49 2.55 10.25
CA SER A 18 -5.14 1.99 10.08
C SER A 18 -4.37 2.70 8.97
N LEU A 19 -5.02 3.00 7.85
CA LEU A 19 -4.43 3.79 6.76
C LEU A 19 -4.12 5.23 7.19
N THR A 20 -5.01 5.88 7.95
CA THR A 20 -4.78 7.23 8.51
C THR A 20 -3.66 7.25 9.54
N LYS A 21 -3.54 6.22 10.39
CA LYS A 21 -2.41 6.10 11.34
C LYS A 21 -1.08 5.86 10.62
N LEU A 22 -1.09 5.12 9.51
CA LEU A 22 0.08 4.94 8.65
C LEU A 22 0.45 6.23 7.92
N SER A 23 -0.53 7.05 7.51
CA SER A 23 -0.25 8.33 6.84
C SER A 23 0.25 9.41 7.80
N GLN A 24 -0.27 9.48 9.04
CA GLN A 24 0.15 10.45 10.04
C GLN A 24 1.58 10.23 10.56
N ARG A 25 2.14 9.02 10.43
CA ARG A 25 3.54 8.74 10.78
C ARG A 25 4.54 9.13 9.68
N LYS A 26 4.06 9.68 8.56
CA LYS A 26 4.88 10.16 7.44
C LYS A 26 4.91 11.68 7.40
N ALA A 27 5.93 12.28 8.00
CA ALA A 27 6.32 13.64 7.61
C ALA A 27 7.77 13.70 7.11
N ASN A 28 8.71 12.89 7.64
CA ASN A 28 10.13 13.23 7.52
C ASN A 28 11.08 12.11 7.05
N HIS A 29 10.62 10.93 6.62
CA HIS A 29 11.54 9.85 6.25
C HIS A 29 11.21 9.15 4.92
N PRO A 30 12.25 8.74 4.15
CA PRO A 30 12.11 8.12 2.83
C PRO A 30 11.52 6.70 2.85
N PHE A 31 11.51 6.02 4.00
CA PHE A 31 10.85 4.72 4.21
C PHE A 31 9.84 4.80 5.37
N ILE A 32 8.94 3.82 5.50
CA ILE A 32 7.84 3.85 6.50
C ILE A 32 8.37 3.92 7.93
N THR A 33 9.61 3.47 8.17
CA THR A 33 10.20 3.48 9.52
C THR A 33 11.62 4.03 9.63
N ASN A 34 12.46 4.07 8.58
CA ASN A 34 13.91 4.40 8.71
C ASN A 34 14.57 4.99 7.43
N LEU A 35 15.90 5.16 7.43
CA LEU A 35 16.75 5.54 6.28
C LEU A 35 17.02 4.37 5.29
N HIS A 36 16.75 3.14 5.70
CA HIS A 36 16.87 1.93 4.88
C HIS A 36 15.53 1.21 4.82
N PRO A 37 15.22 0.51 3.71
CA PRO A 37 13.99 -0.26 3.61
C PRO A 37 13.98 -1.38 4.65
N THR A 38 12.85 -1.51 5.31
CA THR A 38 12.60 -2.52 6.35
C THR A 38 11.79 -3.69 5.80
N GLU A 39 11.69 -4.78 6.57
CA GLU A 39 10.82 -5.91 6.24
C GLU A 39 9.37 -5.46 6.00
N LEU A 40 8.92 -4.43 6.75
CA LEU A 40 7.62 -3.81 6.54
C LEU A 40 7.50 -3.15 5.16
N ASP A 41 8.53 -2.44 4.70
CA ASP A 41 8.54 -1.80 3.38
C ASP A 41 8.50 -2.84 2.26
N ALA A 42 9.18 -4.00 2.44
CA ALA A 42 9.13 -5.12 1.49
C ALA A 42 7.74 -5.77 1.43
N LEU A 43 7.08 -5.99 2.57
CA LEU A 43 5.72 -6.51 2.63
C LEU A 43 4.71 -5.55 1.98
N VAL A 44 4.82 -4.25 2.29
CA VAL A 44 3.96 -3.22 1.68
C VAL A 44 4.21 -3.14 0.17
N PHE A 45 5.47 -3.14 -0.27
CA PHE A 45 5.82 -3.16 -1.69
C PHE A 45 5.19 -4.36 -2.40
N GLY A 46 5.41 -5.58 -1.91
CA GLY A 46 4.89 -6.78 -2.56
C GLY A 46 3.37 -6.75 -2.69
N HIS A 47 2.67 -6.28 -1.67
CA HIS A 47 1.21 -6.20 -1.69
C HIS A 47 0.71 -5.12 -2.66
N VAL A 48 1.28 -3.91 -2.60
CA VAL A 48 0.92 -2.78 -3.46
C VAL A 48 1.26 -3.10 -4.92
N PHE A 49 2.45 -3.62 -5.19
CA PHE A 49 2.92 -3.98 -6.52
C PHE A 49 2.02 -5.06 -7.14
N THR A 50 1.64 -6.09 -6.37
CA THR A 50 0.71 -7.12 -6.84
C THR A 50 -0.65 -6.53 -7.22
N ILE A 51 -1.20 -5.62 -6.40
CA ILE A 51 -2.48 -4.93 -6.69
C ILE A 51 -2.38 -4.09 -7.96
N LEU A 52 -1.23 -3.46 -8.21
CA LEU A 52 -1.04 -2.59 -9.38
C LEU A 52 -0.76 -3.34 -10.68
N THR A 53 -0.10 -4.50 -10.61
CA THR A 53 0.38 -5.25 -11.78
C THR A 53 -0.48 -6.44 -12.15
N THR A 54 -1.24 -6.99 -11.21
CA THR A 54 -2.16 -8.10 -11.48
C THR A 54 -3.45 -7.59 -12.08
N PRO A 55 -3.91 -8.12 -13.22
CA PRO A 55 -5.24 -7.83 -13.74
C PRO A 55 -6.28 -8.43 -12.78
N LEU A 56 -6.90 -7.58 -11.97
CA LEU A 56 -7.99 -7.96 -11.09
C LEU A 56 -9.33 -7.74 -11.80
N PRO A 57 -10.35 -8.57 -11.52
CA PRO A 57 -11.69 -8.39 -12.09
C PRO A 57 -12.35 -7.06 -11.68
N ASN A 58 -11.82 -6.39 -10.64
CA ASN A 58 -12.26 -5.08 -10.19
C ASN A 58 -11.05 -4.18 -9.89
N ASN A 59 -10.94 -3.07 -10.63
CA ASN A 59 -9.82 -2.13 -10.52
C ASN A 59 -10.00 -1.05 -9.44
N GLN A 60 -11.06 -1.10 -8.64
CA GLN A 60 -11.28 -0.14 -7.55
C GLN A 60 -10.10 -0.06 -6.58
N PHE A 61 -9.50 -1.21 -6.22
CA PHE A 61 -8.34 -1.23 -5.33
C PHE A 61 -7.12 -0.54 -5.93
N ALA A 62 -6.85 -0.78 -7.22
CA ALA A 62 -5.77 -0.11 -7.91
C ALA A 62 -6.02 1.40 -8.05
N GLY A 63 -7.28 1.84 -8.20
CA GLY A 63 -7.67 3.25 -8.17
C GLY A 63 -7.42 3.90 -6.80
N ILE A 64 -7.82 3.23 -5.72
CA ILE A 64 -7.58 3.69 -4.34
C ILE A 64 -6.08 3.82 -4.06
N VAL A 65 -5.29 2.80 -4.41
CA VAL A 65 -3.83 2.79 -4.20
C VAL A 65 -3.14 3.91 -4.98
N ARG A 66 -3.58 4.19 -6.21
CA ARG A 66 -3.05 5.30 -7.02
C ARG A 66 -3.32 6.68 -6.43
N GLY A 67 -4.28 6.80 -5.52
CA GLY A 67 -4.53 8.05 -4.76
C GLY A 67 -3.55 8.30 -3.62
N TYR A 68 -2.63 7.37 -3.35
CA TYR A 68 -1.62 7.48 -2.30
C TYR A 68 -0.22 7.62 -2.92
N ASP A 69 0.18 8.85 -3.25
CA ASP A 69 1.46 9.16 -3.90
C ASP A 69 2.65 8.55 -3.14
N ASN A 70 2.60 8.59 -1.82
CA ASN A 70 3.62 8.05 -0.94
C ASN A 70 3.81 6.52 -1.03
N LEU A 71 2.81 5.76 -1.50
CA LEU A 71 2.90 4.32 -1.77
C LEU A 71 3.42 4.07 -3.19
N ILE A 72 3.02 4.93 -4.13
CA ILE A 72 3.52 4.89 -5.50
C ILE A 72 5.02 5.22 -5.54
N GLU A 73 5.46 6.23 -4.80
CA GLU A 73 6.87 6.59 -4.64
C GLU A 73 7.68 5.47 -3.99
N LEU A 74 7.14 4.80 -2.95
CA LEU A 74 7.78 3.64 -2.35
C LEU A 74 8.01 2.55 -3.40
N CYS A 75 7.00 2.23 -4.22
CA CYS A 75 7.12 1.20 -5.24
C CYS A 75 8.15 1.54 -6.31
N LYS A 76 8.12 2.78 -6.83
CA LYS A 76 9.11 3.26 -7.81
C LYS A 76 10.53 3.18 -7.28
N ARG A 77 10.73 3.54 -6.01
CA ARG A 77 12.05 3.54 -5.38
C ARG A 77 12.57 2.12 -5.18
N VAL A 78 11.73 1.20 -4.68
CA VAL A 78 12.12 -0.21 -4.52
C VAL A 78 12.40 -0.87 -5.87
N GLU A 79 11.58 -0.61 -6.89
CA GLU A 79 11.79 -1.09 -8.26
C GLU A 79 13.14 -0.63 -8.81
N LYS A 80 13.44 0.67 -8.67
CA LYS A 80 14.72 1.26 -9.08
C LYS A 80 15.91 0.67 -8.32
N ASP A 81 15.84 0.64 -6.99
CA ASP A 81 16.99 0.36 -6.14
C ASP A 81 17.33 -1.15 -6.10
N TYR A 82 16.37 -2.04 -6.38
CA TYR A 82 16.55 -3.49 -6.21
C TYR A 82 16.22 -4.34 -7.45
N PHE A 83 15.48 -3.82 -8.43
CA PHE A 83 14.98 -4.62 -9.56
C PHE A 83 15.35 -4.05 -10.94
N GLU A 84 15.84 -2.81 -11.02
CA GLU A 84 16.38 -2.25 -12.27
C GLU A 84 17.64 -3.04 -12.66
N LYS A 85 17.61 -3.68 -13.84
CA LYS A 85 18.74 -4.48 -14.32
C LYS A 85 19.93 -3.58 -14.58
N VAL A 86 21.08 -3.91 -13.99
CA VAL A 86 22.36 -3.34 -14.40
C VAL A 86 22.64 -3.84 -15.82
N PRO A 87 22.89 -2.97 -16.81
CA PRO A 87 23.26 -3.42 -18.15
C PRO A 87 24.59 -4.19 -18.09
N GLU A 88 24.54 -5.47 -18.45
CA GLU A 88 25.73 -6.29 -18.69
C GLU A 88 26.50 -5.67 -19.88
N HIS A 89 27.79 -5.40 -19.68
CA HIS A 89 28.69 -4.82 -20.68
C HIS A 89 29.27 -5.91 -21.59
#